data_AF-A0A2E2HKU3-F1
#
_entry.id   AF-A0A2E2HKU3-F1
#
_cell.length_a   1.000
_cell.length_b   1.000
_cell.length_c   1.000
_cell.angle_alpha   90.00
_cell.angle_beta   90.00
_cell.angle_gamma   90.00
#
_symmetry.space_group_name_H-M   'P 1'
#
loop_
_entity.id
_entity.type
_entity.pdbx_description
1 polymer ?
#
loop_
_entity_poly.entity_id
_entity_poly.type
_entity_poly.pdbx_seq_one_letter_code
_entity_poly.pdbx_strand_id
1 'polypeptide(L)'
;MASQEDANSAGDFEHYDVVIVGAGAAGIGVAIALLHSGVENYLIVDRDTIGSSFRSWPAETRFITPSFPSNSIGMLDLNSIGVGISPAFTMRIEHPTGQDFADHL
;
A
#
# COMPACT_ATOMS: atom_id res chain seq x y z
N MET A 1 -45.81 20.57 -25.16
CA MET A 1 -44.80 21.42 -25.81
C MET A 1 -43.56 21.33 -24.94
N ALA A 2 -42.57 20.57 -25.42
CA ALA A 2 -41.22 20.32 -24.90
C ALA A 2 -41.03 20.17 -23.37
N SER A 3 -40.98 18.92 -22.93
CA SER A 3 -40.12 18.48 -21.83
C SER A 3 -38.66 18.79 -22.20
N GLN A 4 -37.99 19.64 -21.42
CA GLN A 4 -36.53 19.69 -21.43
C GLN A 4 -36.04 18.44 -20.70
N GLU A 5 -35.63 17.44 -21.48
CA GLU A 5 -34.67 16.44 -21.02
C GLU A 5 -33.37 17.19 -20.75
N ASP A 6 -33.01 17.28 -19.46
CA ASP A 6 -31.70 17.76 -19.04
C ASP A 6 -30.64 16.80 -19.57
N ALA A 7 -30.14 17.14 -20.75
CA ALA A 7 -28.95 16.57 -21.36
C ALA A 7 -27.73 16.93 -20.50
N ASN A 8 -27.48 16.14 -19.46
CA ASN A 8 -26.19 16.15 -18.78
C ASN A 8 -25.86 14.79 -18.17
N SER A 9 -25.73 13.75 -18.99
CA SER A 9 -24.90 12.60 -18.62
C SER A 9 -23.43 12.93 -18.87
N ALA A 10 -22.93 14.00 -18.25
CA ALA A 10 -21.50 14.11 -18.02
C ALA A 10 -21.16 12.94 -17.09
N GLY A 11 -20.42 11.95 -17.61
CA GLY A 11 -20.25 10.64 -16.96
C GLY A 11 -20.01 10.79 -15.46
N ASP A 12 -20.70 9.97 -14.66
CA ASP A 12 -20.60 9.98 -13.20
C ASP A 12 -19.11 9.94 -12.80
N PHE A 13 -18.59 11.09 -12.38
CA PHE A 13 -17.23 11.16 -11.86
C PHE A 13 -17.28 10.60 -10.44
N GLU A 14 -16.66 9.44 -10.23
CA GLU A 14 -16.44 8.93 -8.88
C GLU A 14 -15.62 9.94 -8.08
N HIS A 15 -16.17 10.37 -6.95
CA HIS A 15 -15.52 11.31 -6.05
C HIS A 15 -14.81 10.54 -4.95
N TYR A 16 -13.49 10.72 -4.87
CA TYR A 16 -12.66 10.13 -3.83
C TYR A 16 -12.22 11.20 -2.83
N ASP A 17 -12.24 10.89 -1.53
CA ASP A 17 -11.76 11.81 -0.49
C ASP A 17 -10.24 11.93 -0.53
N VAL A 18 -9.55 10.85 -0.91
CA VAL A 18 -8.09 10.80 -1.04
C VAL A 18 -7.69 9.99 -2.27
N VAL A 19 -6.69 10.50 -3.01
CA VAL A 19 -6.01 9.74 -4.06
C VAL A 19 -4.53 9.58 -3.69
N ILE A 20 -4.07 8.35 -3.58
CA ILE A 20 -2.69 7.97 -3.30
C ILE A 20 -2.02 7.62 -4.63
N VAL A 21 -0.99 8.37 -5.01
CA VAL A 21 -0.24 8.12 -6.24
C VAL A 21 1.05 7.37 -5.91
N GLY A 22 1.08 6.09 -6.26
CA GLY A 22 2.18 5.13 -6.04
C GLY A 22 1.81 4.05 -5.04
N ALA A 23 1.78 2.79 -5.47
CA ALA A 23 1.56 1.58 -4.68
C ALA A 23 2.89 0.94 -4.21
N GLY A 24 3.82 1.78 -3.74
CA GLY A 24 5.00 1.33 -3.00
C GLY A 24 4.73 1.23 -1.50
N ALA A 25 5.77 0.91 -0.71
CA ALA A 25 5.66 0.78 0.75
C ALA A 25 4.97 1.99 1.42
N ALA A 26 5.33 3.20 1.00
CA ALA A 26 4.74 4.41 1.53
C ALA A 26 3.25 4.55 1.19
N GLY A 27 2.86 4.30 -0.06
CA GLY A 27 1.46 4.44 -0.48
C GLY A 27 0.54 3.41 0.15
N ILE A 28 0.98 2.15 0.21
CA ILE A 28 0.25 1.09 0.91
C ILE A 28 0.16 1.39 2.41
N GLY A 29 1.25 1.86 3.03
CA GLY A 29 1.25 2.27 4.43
C GLY A 29 0.27 3.42 4.74
N VAL A 30 0.18 4.41 3.86
CA VAL A 30 -0.81 5.50 3.96
C VAL A 30 -2.23 4.96 3.82
N ALA A 31 -2.49 4.06 2.89
CA ALA A 31 -3.81 3.44 2.73
C ALA A 31 -4.25 2.67 3.99
N ILE A 32 -3.34 1.91 4.61
CA ILE A 32 -3.59 1.24 5.89
C ILE A 32 -3.88 2.26 6.99
N ALA A 33 -3.13 3.35 7.06
CA ALA A 33 -3.35 4.41 8.05
C ALA A 33 -4.71 5.11 7.87
N LEU A 34 -5.12 5.37 6.62
CA LEU A 34 -6.44 5.92 6.28
C LEU A 34 -7.55 4.97 6.76
N LEU A 35 -7.42 3.67 6.45
CA LEU A 35 -8.36 2.65 6.89
C LEU A 35 -8.47 2.62 8.43
N HIS A 36 -7.35 2.61 9.15
CA HIS A 36 -7.34 2.66 10.61
C HIS A 36 -7.92 3.96 11.21
N SER A 37 -7.90 5.06 10.45
CA SER A 37 -8.52 6.33 10.83
C SER A 37 -10.01 6.44 10.49
N GLY A 38 -10.58 5.43 9.80
CA GLY A 38 -11.98 5.41 9.36
C GLY A 38 -12.25 6.10 8.02
N VAL A 39 -11.21 6.38 7.22
CA VAL A 39 -11.35 6.90 5.86
C VAL A 39 -11.33 5.71 4.89
N GLU A 40 -12.47 5.43 4.27
CA GLU A 40 -12.64 4.26 3.38
C GLU A 40 -12.75 4.63 1.90
N ASN A 41 -13.16 5.87 1.59
CA ASN A 41 -13.34 6.34 0.21
C ASN A 41 -12.04 6.94 -0.36
N TYR A 42 -11.09 6.05 -0.69
CA TYR A 42 -9.82 6.44 -1.29
C TYR A 42 -9.44 5.53 -2.46
N LEU A 43 -8.60 6.07 -3.36
CA LEU A 43 -8.06 5.35 -4.50
C LEU A 43 -6.53 5.32 -4.44
N ILE A 44 -5.94 4.15 -4.68
CA ILE A 44 -4.50 4.01 -4.92
C ILE A 44 -4.27 3.78 -6.41
N VAL A 45 -3.38 4.56 -7.01
CA VAL A 45 -3.01 4.43 -8.43
C VAL A 45 -1.51 4.24 -8.53
N ASP A 46 -1.08 3.18 -9.23
CA ASP A 46 0.32 2.98 -9.60
C ASP A 46 0.47 2.96 -11.12
N ARG A 47 1.68 3.24 -11.60
CA ARG A 47 2.00 3.19 -13.04
C ARG A 47 2.08 1.76 -13.55
N ASP A 48 2.55 0.83 -12.72
CA ASP A 48 2.91 -0.52 -13.12
C ASP A 48 2.23 -1.56 -12.23
N THR A 49 2.83 -1.89 -11.09
CA THR A 49 2.31 -2.87 -10.15
C THR A 49 2.72 -2.54 -8.72
N ILE A 50 2.04 -3.15 -7.75
CA ILE A 50 2.36 -3.02 -6.32
C ILE A 50 3.82 -3.42 -6.10
N GLY A 51 4.56 -2.53 -5.43
CA GLY A 51 5.97 -2.75 -5.13
C GLY A 51 6.89 -2.80 -6.36
N SER A 52 6.52 -2.23 -7.51
CA SER A 52 7.32 -2.27 -8.76
C SER A 52 8.81 -1.92 -8.56
N SER A 53 9.11 -0.93 -7.70
CA SER A 53 10.50 -0.58 -7.34
C SER A 53 11.26 -1.72 -6.67
N PHE A 54 10.62 -2.49 -5.80
CA PHE A 54 11.22 -3.65 -5.12
C PHE A 54 11.35 -4.84 -6.06
N ARG A 55 10.38 -5.07 -6.96
CA ARG A 55 10.47 -6.09 -8.03
C ARG A 55 11.63 -5.83 -8.99
N SER A 56 12.04 -4.57 -9.12
CA SER A 56 13.15 -4.14 -9.97
C SER A 56 14.52 -4.23 -9.30
N TRP A 57 14.61 -4.61 -8.02
CA TRP A 57 15.90 -4.80 -7.35
C TRP A 57 16.66 -5.99 -7.95
N PRO A 58 18.01 -5.94 -7.99
CA PRO A 58 18.81 -7.13 -8.27
C PRO A 58 18.44 -8.27 -7.32
N ALA A 59 18.41 -9.51 -7.84
CA ALA A 59 17.92 -10.69 -7.11
C ALA A 59 18.65 -10.95 -5.78
N GLU A 60 19.91 -10.54 -5.69
CA GLU A 60 20.77 -10.67 -4.51
C GLU A 60 20.56 -9.55 -3.48
N THR A 61 19.95 -8.43 -3.87
CA THR A 61 19.74 -7.28 -2.96
C THR A 61 18.82 -7.69 -1.83
N ARG A 62 19.19 -7.26 -0.62
CA ARG A 62 18.44 -7.47 0.62
C ARG A 62 18.28 -6.15 1.36
N PHE A 63 17.27 -6.09 2.22
CA PHE A 63 17.19 -5.02 3.20
C PHE A 63 18.43 -5.01 4.09
N ILE A 64 18.87 -3.83 4.51
CA ILE A 64 19.95 -3.64 5.50
C ILE A 64 19.42 -3.65 6.94
N THR A 65 18.12 -3.39 7.10
CA THR A 65 17.41 -3.38 8.37
C THR A 65 16.79 -4.76 8.62
N PRO A 66 16.98 -5.35 9.80
CA PRO A 66 16.40 -6.64 10.11
C PRO A 66 14.91 -6.52 10.42
N SER A 67 14.13 -7.44 9.89
CA SER A 67 12.76 -7.70 10.30
C SER A 67 12.74 -8.66 11.49
N PHE A 68 12.02 -8.26 12.54
CA PHE A 68 11.84 -9.06 13.75
C PHE A 68 10.44 -8.82 14.32
N PRO A 69 9.69 -9.88 14.73
CA PRO A 69 8.30 -9.75 15.15
C PRO A 69 8.21 -9.23 16.61
N SER A 70 8.66 -7.99 16.83
CA SER A 70 8.63 -7.32 18.14
C SER A 70 7.28 -6.67 18.47
N ASN A 71 6.27 -6.85 17.62
CA ASN A 71 4.93 -6.26 17.78
C ASN A 71 4.29 -6.59 19.13
N SER A 72 4.55 -7.77 19.68
CA SER A 72 4.02 -8.21 20.98
C SER A 72 4.58 -7.45 22.18
N ILE A 73 5.74 -6.78 22.03
CA ILE A 73 6.38 -5.96 23.07
C ILE A 73 6.26 -4.46 22.78
N GLY A 74 5.33 -4.07 21.91
CA GLY A 74 5.02 -2.66 21.64
C GLY A 74 5.95 -1.97 20.64
N MET A 75 6.81 -2.71 19.95
CA MET A 75 7.68 -2.18 18.89
C MET A 75 7.27 -2.77 17.54
N LEU A 76 7.21 -1.95 16.49
CA LEU A 76 6.93 -2.46 15.15
C LEU A 76 8.18 -3.14 14.58
N ASP A 77 7.98 -4.20 13.80
CA ASP A 77 8.98 -4.68 12.86
C ASP A 77 9.46 -3.52 11.98
N LEU A 78 10.77 -3.33 11.86
CA LEU A 78 11.36 -2.15 11.23
C LEU A 78 10.99 -2.01 9.76
N ASN A 79 10.73 -3.12 9.07
CA ASN A 79 10.30 -3.10 7.68
C ASN A 79 8.77 -3.19 7.54
N SER A 80 8.02 -3.09 8.65
CA SER A 80 6.56 -3.06 8.59
C SER A 80 6.03 -1.77 8.00
N ILE A 81 4.96 -1.90 7.22
CA ILE A 81 4.22 -0.78 6.63
C ILE A 81 2.92 -0.46 7.38
N GLY A 82 2.62 -1.14 8.48
CA GLY A 82 1.37 -0.94 9.22
C GLY A 82 1.36 -1.52 10.62
N VAL A 83 0.54 -0.93 11.49
CA VAL A 83 0.31 -1.45 12.85
C VAL A 83 -0.35 -2.82 12.76
N GLY A 84 0.20 -3.80 13.49
CA GLY A 84 -0.27 -5.19 13.46
C GLY A 84 0.27 -6.03 12.29
N ILE A 85 1.10 -5.44 11.43
CA ILE A 85 1.76 -6.14 10.32
C ILE A 85 3.24 -6.37 10.68
N SER A 86 3.79 -7.52 10.27
CA SER A 86 5.23 -7.81 10.37
C SER A 86 5.69 -8.69 9.20
N PRO A 87 6.64 -8.19 8.39
CA PRO A 87 7.39 -8.99 7.42
C PRO A 87 8.01 -10.26 8.01
N ALA A 88 8.64 -10.16 9.19
CA ALA A 88 9.24 -11.33 9.85
C ALA A 88 8.22 -12.39 10.25
N PHE A 89 7.02 -11.99 10.67
CA PHE A 89 5.95 -12.93 11.00
C PHE A 89 5.43 -13.65 9.74
N THR A 90 5.22 -12.90 8.67
CA THR A 90 4.59 -13.41 7.43
C THR A 90 5.57 -14.26 6.62
N MET A 91 6.80 -13.78 6.43
CA MET A 91 7.79 -14.41 5.54
C MET A 91 8.80 -15.29 6.27
N ARG A 92 8.96 -15.13 7.60
CA ARG A 92 10.00 -15.81 8.40
C ARG A 92 11.42 -15.54 7.89
N ILE A 93 11.65 -14.35 7.34
CA ILE A 93 12.92 -13.88 6.82
C ILE A 93 13.31 -12.59 7.56
N GLU A 94 14.56 -12.50 7.99
CA GLU A 94 15.08 -11.30 8.67
C GLU A 94 15.45 -10.19 7.67
N HIS A 95 16.13 -10.53 6.58
CA HIS A 95 16.51 -9.56 5.55
C HIS A 95 15.84 -9.99 4.23
N PRO A 96 14.61 -9.51 3.92
CA PRO A 96 13.89 -9.90 2.72
C PRO A 96 14.59 -9.44 1.43
N THR A 97 14.37 -10.17 0.34
CA THR A 97 14.67 -9.69 -1.02
C THR A 97 13.72 -8.55 -1.39
N GLY A 98 14.02 -7.83 -2.47
CA GLY A 98 13.02 -6.94 -3.08
C GLY A 98 11.76 -7.69 -3.53
N GLN A 99 11.91 -8.90 -4.07
CA GLN A 99 10.80 -9.72 -4.53
C GLN A 99 9.88 -10.14 -3.37
N ASP A 100 10.46 -10.61 -2.27
CA ASP A 100 9.73 -11.01 -1.06
C ASP A 100 8.95 -9.82 -0.50
N PHE A 101 9.59 -8.65 -0.43
CA PHE A 101 8.94 -7.45 0.09
C PHE A 101 7.83 -6.96 -0.85
N ALA A 102 8.00 -7.07 -2.17
CA ALA A 102 6.96 -6.72 -3.13
C ALA A 102 5.74 -7.64 -3.06
N ASP A 103 5.94 -8.91 -2.70
CA ASP A 103 4.85 -9.89 -2.52
C ASP A 103 4.21 -9.80 -1.12
N HIS A 104 4.89 -9.16 -0.17
CA HIS A 104 4.35 -8.82 1.15
C HIS A 104 3.40 -7.60 1.11
N LEU A 105 3.67 -6.62 0.23
CA LEU A 105 2.85 -5.42 0.03
C LEU A 105 1.48 -5.79 -0.59
#